data_AF-A0A401U135-F1
#
_entry.id   AF-A0A401U135-F1
#
_cell.length_a   1.000
_cell.length_b   1.000
_cell.length_c   1.000
_cell.angle_alpha   90.00
_cell.angle_beta   90.00
_cell.angle_gamma   90.00
#
_symmetry.space_group_name_H-M   'P 1'
#
loop_
_entity.id
_entity.type
_entity.pdbx_description
1 polymer ?
#
loop_
_entity_poly.entity_id
_entity_poly.type
_entity_poly.pdbx_seq_one_letter_code
_entity_poly.pdbx_strand_id
1 'polypeptide(L)'
;EAQLIAEGFDAAQIKSLNDYTGYANIETLARDTADEHFGTGAGGANSAARQVRITEHYVRMDYEDNGRPCLYQVITGGEQSEILRKDGRDCITPFDTIPFASTTPVPMTHRFFGRSIADLVMPLQREKTALKRGALDNLYLHNNPRVEVAESNAGPNTLDDLLVSRPGGVVRTKTAGGLNWQVVPD
;
A
#
# COMPACT_ATOMS: atom_id res chain seq x y z
N GLU A 1 9.23 -11.80 21.72
CA GLU A 1 10.38 -11.98 22.63
C GLU A 1 10.57 -13.44 23.06
N ALA A 2 9.55 -14.06 23.68
CA ALA A 2 9.69 -15.39 24.30
C ALA A 2 10.20 -16.48 23.35
N GLN A 3 9.81 -16.42 22.08
CA GLN A 3 10.28 -17.33 21.05
C GLN A 3 11.80 -17.24 20.83
N LEU A 4 12.37 -16.04 20.75
CA LEU A 4 13.81 -15.84 20.56
C LEU A 4 14.61 -16.42 21.73
N ILE A 5 14.11 -16.24 22.95
CA ILE A 5 14.73 -16.82 24.14
C ILE A 5 14.67 -18.36 24.08
N ALA A 6 13.55 -18.93 23.63
CA ALA A 6 13.39 -20.38 23.46
C ALA A 6 14.30 -20.96 22.36
N GLU A 7 14.62 -20.16 21.34
CA GLU A 7 15.54 -20.55 20.26
C GLU A 7 17.03 -20.55 20.68
N GLY A 8 17.35 -20.08 21.89
CA GLY A 8 18.71 -20.09 22.47
C GLY A 8 19.44 -18.75 22.43
N PHE A 9 18.76 -17.66 22.05
CA PHE A 9 19.34 -16.31 22.10
C PHE A 9 19.47 -15.81 23.54
N ASP A 10 20.50 -15.01 23.82
CA ASP A 10 20.73 -14.46 25.16
C ASP A 10 19.54 -13.60 25.64
N ALA A 11 18.91 -14.03 26.73
CA ALA A 11 17.71 -13.40 27.25
C ALA A 11 17.95 -11.97 27.73
N ALA A 12 19.14 -11.67 28.26
CA ALA A 12 19.48 -10.32 28.70
C ALA A 12 19.54 -9.36 27.51
N GLN A 13 20.21 -9.78 26.45
CA GLN A 13 20.33 -9.02 25.21
C GLN A 13 18.96 -8.80 24.53
N ILE A 14 18.12 -9.82 24.39
CA ILE A 14 16.80 -9.65 23.76
C ILE A 14 15.92 -8.68 24.56
N LYS A 15 15.98 -8.71 25.90
CA LYS A 15 15.21 -7.80 26.77
C LYS A 15 15.69 -6.36 26.74
N SER A 16 16.97 -6.11 26.43
CA SER A 16 17.49 -4.75 26.28
C SER A 16 17.13 -4.11 24.94
N LEU A 17 16.74 -4.91 23.94
CA LEU A 17 16.31 -4.39 22.65
C LEU A 17 14.96 -3.70 22.75
N ASN A 18 14.82 -2.57 22.06
CA ASN A 18 13.55 -1.84 21.95
C ASN A 18 12.51 -2.62 21.13
N ASP A 19 11.25 -2.27 21.33
CA ASP A 19 10.12 -2.80 20.58
C ASP A 19 10.23 -2.40 19.11
N TYR A 20 9.88 -3.34 18.22
CA TYR A 20 9.72 -3.00 16.82
C TYR A 20 8.41 -2.23 16.62
N THR A 21 8.53 -1.00 16.14
CA THR A 21 7.40 -0.09 15.93
C THR A 21 7.06 0.14 14.45
N GLY A 22 7.92 -0.30 13.53
CA GLY A 22 7.73 -0.12 12.09
C GLY A 22 7.97 1.29 11.55
N TYR A 23 8.03 2.33 12.40
CA TYR A 23 8.18 3.73 11.98
C TYR A 23 9.43 3.99 11.13
N ALA A 24 10.52 3.28 11.39
CA ALA A 24 11.78 3.46 10.68
C ALA A 24 11.79 2.82 9.28
N ASN A 25 10.81 1.99 8.94
CA ASN A 25 10.77 1.27 7.67
C ASN A 25 9.80 1.93 6.68
N ILE A 26 10.35 2.53 5.62
CA ILE A 26 9.60 3.20 4.55
C ILE A 26 8.63 2.23 3.86
N GLU A 27 9.01 0.96 3.67
CA GLU A 27 8.14 -0.03 3.05
C GLU A 27 6.91 -0.33 3.92
N THR A 28 7.14 -0.51 5.23
CA THR A 28 6.05 -0.74 6.20
C THR A 28 5.10 0.44 6.22
N LEU A 29 5.62 1.67 6.32
CA LEU A 29 4.82 2.89 6.27
C LEU A 29 4.02 3.04 4.97
N ALA A 30 4.61 2.65 3.83
CA ALA A 30 3.93 2.74 2.54
C ALA A 30 2.82 1.69 2.35
N ARG A 31 2.92 0.55 3.04
CA ARG A 31 1.90 -0.53 3.00
C ARG A 31 0.82 -0.38 4.04
N ASP A 32 1.11 0.30 5.15
CA ASP A 32 0.16 0.55 6.22
C ASP A 32 -0.89 1.59 5.79
N THR A 33 -1.90 1.10 5.08
CA THR A 33 -3.03 1.89 4.57
C THR A 33 -4.22 1.90 5.53
N ALA A 34 -4.20 1.05 6.56
CA ALA A 34 -5.28 0.85 7.51
C ALA A 34 -4.91 1.23 8.95
N ASP A 35 -3.74 1.84 9.17
CA ASP A 35 -3.21 2.26 10.46
C ASP A 35 -3.00 1.08 11.44
N GLU A 36 -2.73 -0.11 10.89
CA GLU A 36 -2.64 -1.36 11.66
C GLU A 36 -1.33 -1.46 12.43
N HIS A 37 -0.28 -0.80 11.97
CA HIS A 37 1.04 -0.79 12.61
C HIS A 37 1.17 0.36 13.62
N PHE A 38 0.30 1.37 13.53
CA PHE A 38 0.33 2.59 14.33
C PHE A 38 -0.62 2.57 15.55
N GLY A 39 -1.61 1.67 15.57
CA GLY A 39 -2.71 1.70 16.55
C GLY A 39 -2.49 0.99 17.90
N THR A 40 -1.43 0.21 18.08
CA THR A 40 -1.23 -0.55 19.33
C THR A 40 0.20 -0.54 19.79
N GLY A 41 0.46 0.02 20.98
CA GLY A 41 1.69 -0.22 21.72
C GLY A 41 1.82 -1.71 22.03
N ALA A 42 2.44 -2.45 21.10
CA ALA A 42 2.46 -3.91 21.07
C ALA A 42 3.19 -4.58 22.26
N GLY A 43 3.79 -3.81 23.17
CA GLY A 43 4.57 -4.32 24.29
C GLY A 43 4.05 -4.01 25.70
N GLY A 44 3.06 -3.12 25.86
CA GLY A 44 2.78 -2.54 27.18
C GLY A 44 2.24 -3.53 28.25
N ALA A 45 1.46 -4.53 27.84
CA ALA A 45 0.79 -5.44 28.77
C ALA A 45 1.36 -6.87 28.81
N ASN A 46 2.08 -7.31 27.75
CA ASN A 46 2.59 -8.67 27.64
C ASN A 46 3.99 -8.69 26.99
N SER A 47 5.02 -8.77 27.82
CA SER A 47 6.42 -8.83 27.38
C SER A 47 6.71 -10.04 26.49
N ALA A 48 5.99 -11.16 26.64
CA ALA A 48 6.20 -12.34 25.81
C ALA A 48 5.82 -12.11 24.34
N ALA A 49 4.73 -11.37 24.11
CA ALA A 49 4.17 -11.07 22.78
C ALA A 49 4.85 -9.89 22.07
N ARG A 50 5.77 -9.21 22.76
CA ARG A 50 6.53 -8.07 22.26
C ARG A 50 7.29 -8.43 20.98
N GLN A 51 7.12 -7.62 19.94
CA GLN A 51 7.83 -7.78 18.67
C GLN A 51 9.22 -7.17 18.78
N VAL A 52 10.23 -7.93 18.35
CA VAL A 52 11.62 -7.50 18.31
C VAL A 52 12.13 -7.74 16.90
N ARG A 53 12.77 -6.72 16.30
CA ARG A 53 13.33 -6.84 14.97
C ARG A 53 14.66 -7.59 15.03
N ILE A 54 14.76 -8.69 14.28
CA ILE A 54 16.00 -9.40 14.02
C ILE A 54 16.31 -9.31 12.54
N THR A 55 17.56 -8.99 12.22
CA THR A 55 18.04 -8.91 10.84
C THR A 55 19.18 -9.89 10.65
N GLU A 56 19.02 -10.76 9.66
CA GLU A 56 20.03 -11.70 9.20
C GLU A 56 20.78 -11.11 8.01
N HIS A 57 22.09 -10.96 8.16
CA HIS A 57 22.97 -10.39 7.14
C HIS A 57 23.84 -11.48 6.54
N TYR A 58 24.04 -11.43 5.23
CA TYR A 58 24.99 -12.28 4.52
C TYR A 58 26.06 -11.38 3.90
N VAL A 59 27.21 -11.30 4.55
CA VAL A 59 28.27 -10.33 4.23
C VAL A 59 29.55 -11.06 3.87
N ARG A 60 30.21 -10.62 2.78
CA ARG A 60 31.56 -11.07 2.46
C ARG A 60 32.56 -10.22 3.23
N MET A 61 33.33 -10.86 4.11
CA MET A 61 34.34 -10.20 4.92
C MET A 61 35.54 -11.11 5.14
N ASP A 62 36.72 -10.53 5.26
CA ASP A 62 37.93 -11.23 5.71
C ASP A 62 37.98 -11.17 7.24
N TYR A 63 37.20 -12.03 7.89
CA TYR A 63 37.09 -12.06 9.35
C TYR A 63 38.32 -12.73 10.01
N GLU A 64 39.00 -13.63 9.29
CA GLU A 64 40.16 -14.38 9.80
C GLU A 64 41.50 -13.72 9.46
N ASP A 65 41.50 -12.55 8.81
CA ASP A 65 42.68 -11.80 8.36
C ASP A 65 43.66 -12.65 7.53
N ASN A 66 43.10 -13.50 6.67
CA ASN A 66 43.87 -14.46 5.87
C ASN A 66 44.00 -14.02 4.39
N GLY A 67 43.56 -12.80 4.07
CA GLY A 67 43.57 -12.22 2.74
C GLY A 67 42.50 -12.78 1.81
N ARG A 68 41.58 -13.63 2.30
CA ARG A 68 40.53 -14.29 1.50
C ARG A 68 39.15 -14.01 2.12
N PRO A 69 38.35 -13.11 1.52
CA PRO A 69 37.02 -12.84 2.04
C PRO A 69 36.12 -14.07 1.88
N CYS A 70 35.60 -14.55 3.01
CA CYS A 70 34.59 -15.60 3.07
C CYS A 70 33.20 -14.97 3.28
N LEU A 71 32.15 -15.75 3.01
CA LEU A 71 30.78 -15.33 3.30
C LEU A 71 30.43 -15.71 4.74
N TYR A 72 29.88 -14.75 5.48
CA TYR A 72 29.42 -14.93 6.85
C TYR A 72 27.95 -14.57 6.98
N GLN A 73 27.22 -15.39 7.71
CA GLN A 73 25.89 -15.11 8.24
C GLN A 73 26.07 -14.39 9.58
N VAL A 74 25.50 -13.19 9.70
CA VAL A 74 25.57 -12.36 10.92
C VAL A 74 24.15 -12.01 11.35
N ILE A 75 23.77 -12.41 12.55
CA ILE A 75 22.43 -12.11 13.10
C ILE A 75 22.53 -10.91 14.05
N THR A 76 21.78 -9.86 13.75
CA THR A 76 21.72 -8.63 14.55
C THR A 76 20.32 -8.36 15.07
N GLY A 77 20.21 -7.68 16.21
CA GLY A 77 18.95 -7.30 16.83
C GLY A 77 18.74 -5.79 16.93
N GLY A 78 17.46 -5.41 16.94
CA GLY A 78 17.01 -4.04 17.18
C GLY A 78 17.32 -3.06 16.05
N GLU A 79 17.19 -1.76 16.34
CA GLU A 79 17.51 -0.69 15.40
C GLU A 79 19.00 -0.40 15.32
N GLN A 80 19.71 -0.52 16.44
CA GLN A 80 21.16 -0.30 16.54
C GLN A 80 22.00 -1.44 15.94
N SER A 81 21.36 -2.51 15.46
CA SER A 81 22.02 -3.65 14.80
C SER A 81 23.10 -4.30 15.67
N GLU A 82 22.77 -4.56 16.93
CA GLU A 82 23.67 -5.24 17.86
C GLU A 82 23.83 -6.71 17.47
N ILE A 83 25.06 -7.23 17.42
CA ILE A 83 25.32 -8.64 17.08
C ILE A 83 24.77 -9.52 18.21
N LEU A 84 23.89 -10.44 17.87
CA LEU A 84 23.25 -11.29 18.85
C LEU A 84 24.17 -12.42 19.32
N ARG A 85 23.94 -12.89 20.54
CA ARG A 85 24.56 -14.10 21.07
C ARG A 85 23.57 -15.24 21.15
N LYS A 86 24.01 -16.41 20.71
CA LYS A 86 23.27 -17.66 20.80
C LYS A 86 24.16 -18.73 21.40
N ASP A 87 23.67 -19.43 22.42
CA ASP A 87 24.44 -20.47 23.14
C ASP A 87 25.83 -20.00 23.62
N GLY A 88 25.95 -18.73 23.99
CA GLY A 88 27.19 -18.12 24.50
C GLY A 88 28.23 -17.75 23.44
N ARG A 89 27.91 -17.85 22.14
CA ARG A 89 28.76 -17.41 21.03
C ARG A 89 28.10 -16.28 20.27
N ASP A 90 28.91 -15.38 19.72
CA ASP A 90 28.41 -14.36 18.81
C ASP A 90 27.86 -15.04 17.55
N CYS A 91 26.72 -14.57 17.04
CA CYS A 91 26.03 -15.14 15.89
C CYS A 91 26.72 -14.73 14.58
N ILE A 92 27.97 -15.14 14.42
CA ILE A 92 28.79 -14.99 13.21
C ILE A 92 29.18 -16.39 12.78
N THR A 93 28.57 -16.87 11.72
CA THR A 93 28.75 -18.24 11.21
C THR A 93 29.25 -18.20 9.78
N PRO A 94 30.31 -18.96 9.43
CA PRO A 94 30.73 -19.07 8.03
C PRO A 94 29.64 -19.77 7.23
N PHE A 95 29.45 -19.34 5.98
CA PHE A 95 28.37 -19.82 5.12
C PHE A 95 28.87 -19.99 3.69
N ASP A 96 28.35 -20.98 2.97
CA ASP A 96 28.90 -21.33 1.65
C ASP A 96 28.25 -20.56 0.50
N THR A 97 26.98 -20.17 0.63
CA THR A 97 26.21 -19.55 -0.47
C THR A 97 25.09 -18.68 0.05
N ILE A 98 24.86 -17.52 -0.57
CA ILE A 98 23.75 -16.63 -0.21
C ILE A 98 22.43 -17.36 -0.52
N PRO A 99 21.55 -17.62 0.47
CA PRO A 99 20.34 -18.43 0.27
C PRO A 99 19.16 -17.62 -0.29
N PHE A 100 19.42 -16.49 -0.93
CA PHE A 100 18.40 -15.62 -1.48
C PHE A 100 18.44 -15.62 -3.01
N ALA A 101 17.28 -15.85 -3.61
CA ALA A 101 17.05 -15.59 -5.02
C ALA A 101 16.26 -14.29 -5.16
N SER A 102 16.87 -13.27 -5.79
CA SER A 102 16.17 -12.06 -6.19
C SER A 102 15.85 -12.14 -7.67
N THR A 103 14.65 -11.71 -8.06
CA THR A 103 14.24 -11.62 -9.47
C THR A 103 13.50 -10.32 -9.68
N THR A 104 13.79 -9.65 -10.80
CA THR A 104 13.01 -8.49 -11.24
C THR A 104 12.55 -8.70 -12.68
N PRO A 105 11.28 -8.41 -13.03
CA PRO A 105 10.78 -8.61 -14.39
C PRO A 105 11.53 -7.81 -15.47
N VAL A 106 11.94 -6.58 -15.14
CA VAL A 106 12.66 -5.70 -16.06
C VAL A 106 13.96 -5.23 -15.40
N PRO A 107 15.10 -5.88 -15.66
CA PRO A 107 16.40 -5.48 -15.12
C PRO A 107 16.79 -4.06 -15.55
N MET A 108 17.42 -3.30 -14.65
CA MET A 108 18.02 -2.01 -14.96
C MET A 108 19.50 -2.03 -14.57
N THR A 109 20.33 -1.40 -15.39
CA THR A 109 21.77 -1.29 -15.12
C THR A 109 22.03 -0.53 -13.81
N HIS A 110 23.04 -0.97 -13.06
CA HIS A 110 23.47 -0.37 -11.78
C HIS A 110 22.40 -0.35 -10.67
N ARG A 111 21.36 -1.17 -10.73
CA ARG A 111 20.33 -1.26 -9.69
C ARG A 111 20.05 -2.71 -9.31
N PHE A 112 19.94 -2.99 -8.01
CA PHE A 112 19.65 -4.33 -7.50
C PHE A 112 18.22 -4.79 -7.84
N PHE A 113 17.23 -3.92 -7.64
CA PHE A 113 15.86 -4.13 -8.09
C PHE A 113 15.55 -3.24 -9.30
N GLY A 114 15.18 -3.83 -10.43
CA GLY A 114 14.76 -3.14 -11.64
C GLY A 114 13.33 -2.55 -11.57
N ARG A 115 12.58 -2.60 -12.68
CA ARG A 115 11.19 -2.09 -12.76
C ARG A 115 10.17 -3.22 -12.65
N SER A 116 9.00 -2.89 -12.11
CA SER A 116 7.82 -3.74 -12.18
C SER A 116 7.14 -3.62 -13.54
N ILE A 117 6.38 -4.64 -13.95
CA ILE A 117 5.49 -4.56 -15.11
C ILE A 117 4.44 -3.47 -14.90
N ALA A 118 3.97 -3.28 -13.66
CA ALA A 118 3.04 -2.22 -13.32
C ALA A 118 3.61 -0.84 -13.71
N ASP A 119 4.88 -0.57 -13.43
CA ASP A 119 5.51 0.72 -13.75
C ASP A 119 5.51 1.04 -15.26
N LEU A 120 5.41 0.01 -16.11
CA LEU A 120 5.32 0.17 -17.56
C LEU A 120 3.88 0.48 -18.02
N VAL A 121 2.87 -0.08 -17.36
CA VAL A 121 1.47 -0.01 -17.81
C VAL A 121 0.60 0.95 -16.99
N MET A 122 1.07 1.42 -15.83
CA MET A 122 0.31 2.29 -14.94
C MET A 122 -0.16 3.60 -15.60
N PRO A 123 0.62 4.28 -16.48
CA PRO A 123 0.11 5.44 -17.22
C PRO A 123 -1.14 5.11 -18.05
N LEU A 124 -1.10 4.00 -18.81
CA LEU A 124 -2.23 3.53 -19.61
C LEU A 124 -3.43 3.16 -18.73
N GLN A 125 -3.20 2.54 -17.57
CA GLN A 125 -4.28 2.21 -16.64
C GLN A 125 -4.93 3.46 -16.04
N ARG A 126 -4.16 4.52 -15.76
CA ARG A 126 -4.70 5.81 -15.30
C ARG A 126 -5.57 6.47 -16.36
N GLU A 127 -5.10 6.52 -17.61
CA GLU A 127 -5.88 7.04 -18.75
C GLU A 127 -7.18 6.24 -18.95
N LYS A 128 -7.10 4.91 -18.99
CA LYS A 128 -8.28 4.04 -19.08
C LYS A 128 -9.24 4.28 -17.93
N THR A 129 -8.75 4.51 -16.72
CA THR A 129 -9.59 4.79 -15.57
C THR A 129 -10.29 6.15 -15.72
N ALA A 130 -9.59 7.18 -16.16
CA ALA A 130 -10.17 8.50 -16.41
C ALA A 130 -11.24 8.45 -17.52
N LEU A 131 -10.93 7.82 -18.65
CA LEU A 131 -11.86 7.65 -19.77
C LEU A 131 -13.09 6.84 -19.38
N LYS A 132 -12.91 5.73 -18.65
CA LYS A 132 -14.05 4.92 -18.19
C LYS A 132 -14.93 5.69 -17.21
N ARG A 133 -14.35 6.48 -16.30
CA ARG A 133 -15.15 7.35 -15.41
C ARG A 133 -15.91 8.39 -16.22
N GLY A 134 -15.25 9.11 -17.13
CA GLY A 134 -15.91 10.09 -17.98
C GLY A 134 -17.02 9.49 -18.86
N ALA A 135 -16.80 8.29 -19.41
CA ALA A 135 -17.82 7.57 -20.18
C ALA A 135 -19.02 7.15 -19.31
N LEU A 136 -18.77 6.68 -18.09
CA LEU A 136 -19.83 6.39 -17.12
C LEU A 136 -20.59 7.67 -16.73
N ASP A 137 -19.89 8.77 -16.49
CA ASP A 137 -20.49 10.08 -16.17
C ASP A 137 -21.38 10.58 -17.33
N ASN A 138 -20.92 10.44 -18.57
CA ASN A 138 -21.73 10.74 -19.75
C ASN A 138 -22.97 9.84 -19.81
N LEU A 139 -22.82 8.53 -19.62
CA LEU A 139 -23.95 7.60 -19.61
C LEU A 139 -24.98 7.93 -18.51
N TYR A 140 -24.54 8.36 -17.32
CA TYR A 140 -25.45 8.83 -16.28
C TYR A 140 -26.21 10.10 -16.70
N LEU A 141 -25.54 11.06 -17.35
CA LEU A 141 -26.18 12.26 -17.88
C LEU A 141 -27.13 11.96 -19.03
N HIS A 142 -26.82 10.99 -19.88
CA HIS A 142 -27.68 10.58 -20.98
C HIS A 142 -28.93 9.85 -20.49
N ASN A 143 -28.82 9.07 -19.40
CA ASN A 143 -29.95 8.39 -18.77
C ASN A 143 -30.84 9.33 -17.94
N ASN A 144 -30.29 10.42 -17.40
CA ASN A 144 -31.05 11.41 -16.63
C ASN A 144 -30.66 12.84 -17.05
N PRO A 145 -31.00 13.24 -18.29
CA PRO A 145 -30.66 14.58 -18.79
C PRO A 145 -31.47 15.64 -18.05
N ARG A 146 -30.90 16.82 -17.87
CA ARG A 146 -31.67 17.96 -17.35
C ARG A 146 -32.60 18.51 -18.42
N VAL A 147 -33.65 19.17 -17.97
CA VAL A 147 -34.65 19.82 -18.83
C VAL A 147 -34.47 21.33 -18.74
N GLU A 148 -34.34 21.97 -19.89
CA GLU A 148 -34.51 23.40 -20.04
C GLU A 148 -36.00 23.71 -20.14
N VAL A 149 -36.46 24.66 -19.32
CA VAL A 149 -37.85 25.13 -19.30
C VAL A 149 -37.86 26.63 -19.44
N ALA A 150 -38.53 27.13 -20.48
CA ALA A 150 -38.83 28.55 -20.59
C ALA A 150 -39.90 28.94 -19.56
N GLU A 151 -39.66 29.97 -18.75
CA GLU A 151 -40.57 30.41 -17.68
C GLU A 151 -41.99 30.72 -18.17
N SER A 152 -42.11 31.26 -19.39
CA SER A 152 -43.40 31.53 -20.04
C SER A 152 -44.24 30.28 -20.27
N ASN A 153 -43.59 29.13 -20.48
CA ASN A 153 -44.22 27.83 -20.74
C ASN A 153 -44.43 26.99 -19.46
N ALA A 154 -43.87 27.42 -18.33
CA ALA A 154 -44.01 26.77 -17.03
C ALA A 154 -45.34 27.14 -16.34
N GLY A 155 -46.06 26.14 -15.89
CA GLY A 155 -47.16 26.28 -14.93
C GLY A 155 -46.66 26.23 -13.48
N PRO A 156 -47.55 26.48 -12.50
CA PRO A 156 -47.18 26.46 -11.08
C PRO A 156 -46.63 25.10 -10.60
N ASN A 157 -46.98 24.01 -11.27
CA ASN A 157 -46.57 22.65 -10.89
C ASN A 157 -45.48 22.05 -11.79
N THR A 158 -45.06 22.75 -12.85
CA THR A 158 -44.14 22.21 -13.86
C THR A 158 -42.74 21.97 -13.29
N LEU A 159 -42.28 22.85 -12.40
CA LEU A 159 -41.00 22.70 -11.73
C LEU A 159 -41.02 21.52 -10.75
N ASP A 160 -42.10 21.38 -9.97
CA ASP A 160 -42.25 20.25 -9.03
C ASP A 160 -42.27 18.89 -9.74
N ASP A 161 -42.94 18.82 -10.89
CA ASP A 161 -42.97 17.62 -11.73
C ASP A 161 -41.57 17.25 -12.27
N LEU A 162 -40.69 18.24 -12.51
CA LEU A 162 -39.32 18.04 -13.01
C LEU A 162 -38.29 17.80 -11.92
N LEU A 163 -38.54 18.27 -10.70
CA LEU A 163 -37.67 18.02 -9.54
C LEU A 163 -37.67 16.53 -9.15
N VAL A 164 -38.73 15.79 -9.47
CA VAL A 164 -38.87 14.36 -9.18
C VAL A 164 -38.85 13.56 -10.48
N SER A 165 -37.65 13.24 -10.96
CA SER A 165 -37.47 12.39 -12.15
C SER A 165 -37.94 10.95 -11.87
N ARG A 166 -39.16 10.63 -12.31
CA ARG A 166 -39.71 9.26 -12.32
C ARG A 166 -39.77 8.78 -13.77
N PRO A 167 -39.23 7.60 -14.10
CA PRO A 167 -39.40 7.01 -15.42
C PRO A 167 -40.90 6.95 -15.81
N GLY A 168 -41.26 7.57 -16.93
CA GLY A 168 -42.66 7.64 -17.41
C GLY A 168 -43.57 8.63 -16.68
N GLY A 169 -43.02 9.52 -15.84
CA GLY A 169 -43.78 10.61 -15.21
C GLY A 169 -44.32 11.62 -16.22
N VAL A 170 -45.50 12.17 -15.95
CA VAL A 170 -46.10 13.23 -16.78
C VAL A 170 -45.60 14.58 -16.29
N VAL A 171 -45.13 15.42 -17.21
CA VAL A 171 -44.78 16.82 -16.94
C VAL A 171 -45.87 17.72 -17.50
N ARG A 172 -46.49 18.53 -16.65
CA ARG A 172 -47.54 19.46 -17.07
C ARG A 172 -46.92 20.74 -17.62
N THR A 173 -47.28 21.16 -18.83
CA THR A 173 -46.80 22.41 -19.46
C THR A 173 -47.96 23.28 -19.93
N LYS A 174 -47.74 24.60 -20.06
CA LYS A 174 -48.73 25.53 -20.64
C LYS A 174 -48.80 25.43 -22.16
N THR A 175 -47.67 25.18 -22.80
CA THR A 175 -47.51 25.12 -24.26
C THR A 175 -46.90 23.77 -24.64
N ALA A 176 -47.43 23.12 -25.68
CA ALA A 176 -46.84 21.91 -26.25
C ALA A 176 -45.48 22.25 -26.88
N GLY A 177 -44.45 21.43 -26.61
CA GLY A 177 -43.09 21.65 -27.12
C GLY A 177 -42.29 22.72 -26.38
N GLY A 178 -42.77 23.24 -25.24
CA GLY A 178 -42.07 24.26 -24.44
C GLY A 178 -40.93 23.74 -23.56
N LEU A 179 -40.56 22.46 -23.65
CA LEU A 179 -39.49 21.81 -22.90
C LEU A 179 -38.41 21.34 -23.87
N ASN A 180 -37.17 21.68 -23.59
CA ASN A 180 -36.02 21.18 -24.34
C ASN A 180 -35.17 20.30 -23.42
N TRP A 181 -34.85 19.09 -23.87
CA TRP A 181 -33.92 18.24 -23.14
C TRP A 181 -32.49 18.70 -23.41
N GLN A 182 -31.66 18.73 -22.37
CA GLN A 182 -30.25 19.00 -22.52
C GLN A 182 -29.64 17.93 -23.44
N VAL A 183 -29.07 18.38 -24.56
CA VAL A 183 -28.29 17.50 -25.44
C VAL A 183 -26.94 17.28 -24.78
N VAL A 184 -26.69 16.06 -24.31
CA VAL A 184 -25.38 15.63 -23.84
C VAL A 184 -24.57 15.28 -25.09
N PRO A 185 -23.41 15.91 -25.32
CA PRO A 185 -22.54 15.54 -26.44
C PRO A 185 -22.09 14.08 -26.33
N ASP A 186 -22.07 13.37 -27.46
CA ASP A 186 -21.56 12.00 -27.56
C ASP A 186 -20.06 11.89 -27.26
#